data_AF-A0A1D8MJ51-F1
#
_entry.id   AF-A0A1D8MJ51-F1
#
_cell.length_a   1.000
_cell.length_b   1.000
_cell.length_c   1.000
_cell.angle_alpha   90.00
_cell.angle_beta   90.00
_cell.angle_gamma   90.00
#
_symmetry.space_group_name_H-M   'P 1'
#
loop_
_entity.id
_entity.type
_entity.pdbx_description
1 polymer ?
#
loop_
_entity_poly.entity_id
_entity_poly.type
_entity_poly.pdbx_seq_one_letter_code
_entity_poly.pdbx_strand_id
1 'polypeptide(L)'
;HVGVAKLYTDIVNNGYKILYLTSRAIGQADTTRDYLRGIKQNNYQLPDGPVIMSPDRLMASLHREVIMRKPEVFKMAALRDIQRVFGTTN
;
A
#
# COMPACT_ATOMS: atom_id res chain seq x y z
N HIS A 1 -6.70 4.28 12.93
CA HIS A 1 -6.07 4.93 14.09
C HIS A 1 -6.42 6.40 14.12
N VAL A 2 -6.65 6.97 15.31
CA VAL A 2 -6.91 8.41 15.47
C VAL A 2 -5.66 9.20 15.03
N GLY A 3 -5.83 10.28 14.26
CA GLY A 3 -4.75 11.19 13.85
C GLY A 3 -3.97 10.79 12.59
N VAL A 4 -4.23 9.62 11.99
CA VAL A 4 -3.51 9.15 10.79
C VAL A 4 -3.71 10.08 9.59
N ALA A 5 -4.91 10.63 9.41
CA ALA A 5 -5.20 11.52 8.28
C ALA A 5 -4.39 12.82 8.35
N LYS A 6 -4.26 13.40 9.56
CA LYS A 6 -3.43 14.58 9.79
C LYS A 6 -1.95 14.26 9.55
N LEU A 7 -1.43 13.17 10.13
CA LEU A 7 -0.05 12.76 9.95
C LEU A 7 0.32 12.59 8.47
N TYR A 8 -0.53 11.91 7.69
CA TYR A 8 -0.24 11.67 6.27
C TYR A 8 -0.35 12.95 5.44
N THR A 9 -1.25 13.87 5.82
CA THR A 9 -1.33 15.20 5.22
C THR A 9 -0.03 15.98 5.45
N ASP A 10 0.48 15.99 6.69
CA ASP A 10 1.73 16.68 7.05
C ASP A 10 2.94 16.09 6.30
N ILE A 11 2.99 14.76 6.12
CA ILE A 11 4.03 14.08 5.31
C ILE A 11 4.00 14.57 3.85
N VAL A 12 2.81 14.68 3.24
CA VAL A 12 2.67 15.18 1.86
C VAL A 12 3.02 16.66 1.74
N ASN A 13 2.66 17.47 2.74
CA ASN A 13 3.03 18.89 2.80
C ASN A 13 4.56 19.09 2.88
N ASN A 14 5.30 18.12 3.42
CA ASN A 14 6.76 18.09 3.42
C ASN A 14 7.37 17.60 2.08
N GLY A 15 6.56 17.43 1.02
CA GLY A 15 7.01 17.08 -0.33
C GLY A 15 7.09 15.57 -0.60
N TYR A 16 6.79 14.71 0.38
CA TYR A 16 6.75 13.27 0.17
C TYR A 16 5.47 12.82 -0.56
N LYS A 17 5.52 11.62 -1.14
CA LYS A 17 4.36 10.97 -1.77
C LYS A 17 3.97 9.73 -0.98
N ILE A 18 2.67 9.51 -0.86
CA ILE A 18 2.12 8.34 -0.17
C ILE A 18 1.79 7.26 -1.19
N LEU A 19 2.18 6.03 -0.86
CA LEU A 19 1.77 4.81 -1.55
C LEU A 19 1.14 3.88 -0.53
N TYR A 20 -0.02 3.33 -0.86
CA TYR A 20 -0.74 2.40 -0.01
C TYR A 20 -0.45 0.97 -0.46
N LEU A 21 -0.13 0.08 0.48
CA LEU A 21 0.10 -1.35 0.20
C LEU A 21 -0.91 -2.19 0.96
N THR A 22 -1.61 -3.09 0.27
CA THR A 22 -2.61 -3.97 0.86
C THR A 22 -2.46 -5.41 0.37
N SER A 23 -2.82 -6.36 1.22
CA SER A 23 -2.89 -7.79 0.87
C SER A 23 -4.25 -8.18 0.27
N ARG A 24 -5.15 -7.22 0.05
CA ARG A 24 -6.44 -7.46 -0.59
C ARG A 24 -6.24 -7.82 -2.07
N ALA A 25 -7.12 -8.69 -2.56
CA ALA A 25 -7.21 -9.07 -3.96
C ALA A 25 -7.42 -7.87 -4.87
N ILE A 26 -6.85 -7.92 -6.09
CA ILE A 26 -7.04 -6.87 -7.09
C ILE A 26 -8.52 -6.71 -7.50
N GLY A 27 -9.32 -7.76 -7.43
CA GLY A 27 -10.78 -7.67 -7.62
C GLY A 27 -11.50 -6.77 -6.61
N GLN A 28 -10.84 -6.39 -5.51
CA GLN A 28 -11.37 -5.47 -4.48
C GLN A 28 -10.76 -4.06 -4.59
N ALA A 29 -10.14 -3.71 -5.72
CA ALA A 29 -9.42 -2.46 -5.86
C ALA A 29 -10.30 -1.23 -5.64
N ASP A 30 -11.47 -1.20 -6.27
CA ASP A 30 -12.37 -0.04 -6.20
C ASP A 30 -12.90 0.15 -4.79
N THR A 31 -13.37 -0.93 -4.14
CA THR A 31 -13.78 -0.89 -2.73
C THR A 31 -12.67 -0.43 -1.80
N THR A 32 -11.42 -0.80 -2.09
CA THR A 32 -10.27 -0.37 -1.27
C THR A 32 -9.96 1.11 -1.47
N ARG A 33 -10.02 1.61 -2.70
CA ARG A 33 -9.85 3.04 -3.00
C ARG A 33 -10.93 3.88 -2.36
N ASP A 34 -12.19 3.45 -2.47
CA ASP A 34 -13.34 4.14 -1.89
C ASP A 34 -13.26 4.16 -0.36
N TYR A 35 -12.83 3.05 0.24
CA TYR A 35 -12.55 3.00 1.67
C TYR A 35 -11.50 4.02 2.10
N LEU A 36 -10.34 4.08 1.42
CA LEU A 36 -9.28 5.04 1.75
C LEU A 36 -9.77 6.49 1.60
N ARG A 37 -10.48 6.79 0.52
CA ARG A 37 -11.11 8.10 0.29
C ARG A 37 -12.17 8.42 1.35
N GLY A 38 -12.86 7.43 1.88
CA GLY A 38 -13.84 7.59 2.94
C GLY A 38 -13.23 7.96 4.31
N ILE A 39 -11.92 7.76 4.51
CA ILE A 39 -11.28 8.06 5.80
C ILE A 39 -11.10 9.56 5.94
N LYS A 40 -11.93 10.15 6.79
CA LYS A 40 -11.88 11.55 7.21
C LYS A 40 -11.79 11.64 8.73
N GLN A 41 -10.89 12.48 9.22
CA GLN A 41 -10.70 12.76 10.65
C GLN A 41 -10.63 14.26 10.86
N ASN A 42 -11.65 14.83 11.50
CA ASN A 42 -11.85 16.28 11.58
C ASN A 42 -11.85 16.88 10.16
N ASN A 43 -10.93 17.79 9.88
CA ASN A 43 -10.77 18.47 8.59
C ASN A 43 -9.72 17.80 7.69
N TYR A 44 -9.16 16.65 8.09
CA TYR A 44 -8.14 15.94 7.32
C TYR A 44 -8.72 14.70 6.66
N GLN A 45 -8.28 14.46 5.42
CA GLN A 45 -8.56 13.24 4.66
C GLN A 45 -7.23 12.57 4.36
N LEU A 46 -7.24 11.25 4.15
CA LEU A 46 -6.05 10.60 3.62
C LEU A 46 -5.69 11.20 2.25
N PRO A 47 -4.41 11.50 2.01
CA PRO A 47 -3.96 12.02 0.72
C PRO A 47 -4.12 10.99 -0.39
N ASP A 48 -4.27 11.45 -1.63
CA ASP A 48 -4.28 10.56 -2.78
C ASP A 48 -2.94 9.86 -2.98
N GLY A 49 -2.99 8.61 -3.42
CA GLY A 49 -1.80 7.82 -3.72
C GLY A 49 -2.14 6.49 -4.40
N PRO A 50 -1.18 5.88 -5.11
CA PRO A 50 -1.38 4.56 -5.70
C PRO A 50 -1.63 3.52 -4.61
N VAL A 51 -2.53 2.58 -4.90
CA VAL A 51 -2.80 1.41 -4.06
C VAL A 51 -2.19 0.19 -4.73
N ILE A 52 -1.11 -0.31 -4.15
CA ILE A 52 -0.46 -1.54 -4.56
C ILE A 52 -1.17 -2.71 -3.88
N MET A 53 -1.64 -3.63 -4.72
CA MET A 53 -2.44 -4.78 -4.31
C MET A 53 -1.76 -6.04 -4.78
N SER A 54 -1.99 -7.12 -4.05
CA SER A 54 -1.56 -8.44 -4.46
C SER A 54 -2.45 -8.93 -5.62
N PRO A 55 -1.90 -9.29 -6.79
CA PRO A 55 -2.71 -9.89 -7.85
C PRO A 55 -3.09 -11.30 -7.41
N ASP A 56 -4.38 -11.65 -7.53
CA ASP A 56 -4.92 -12.95 -7.09
C ASP A 56 -4.09 -14.15 -7.59
N ARG A 57 -3.52 -14.04 -8.80
CA ARG A 57 -2.70 -15.09 -9.43
C ARG A 57 -1.20 -15.01 -9.14
N LEU A 58 -0.65 -13.86 -8.74
CA LEU A 58 0.71 -13.75 -8.23
C LEU A 58 0.80 -14.33 -6.81
N MET A 59 -0.29 -14.24 -6.04
CA MET A 59 -0.40 -14.87 -4.72
C MET A 59 -0.53 -16.37 -4.82
N ALA A 60 -1.42 -16.94 -5.64
CA ALA A 60 -1.58 -18.39 -5.70
C ALA A 60 -0.30 -19.16 -6.12
N SER A 61 0.55 -18.58 -6.99
CA SER A 61 1.81 -19.18 -7.41
C SER A 61 2.93 -19.05 -6.37
N LEU A 62 3.06 -17.90 -5.69
CA LEU A 62 4.02 -17.71 -4.58
C LEU A 62 3.54 -18.30 -3.23
N HIS A 63 2.23 -18.45 -3.01
CA HIS A 63 1.61 -19.06 -1.83
C HIS A 63 2.03 -20.52 -1.66
N ARG A 64 2.24 -21.24 -2.77
CA ARG A 64 2.78 -22.60 -2.73
C ARG A 64 4.18 -22.67 -2.12
N GLU A 65 4.97 -21.61 -2.25
CA GLU A 65 6.36 -21.57 -1.81
C GLU A 65 6.52 -20.87 -0.44
N VAL A 66 5.73 -19.84 -0.13
CA VAL A 66 6.00 -18.92 1.00
C VAL A 66 4.94 -18.93 2.11
N ILE A 67 3.75 -19.52 1.91
CA ILE A 67 2.66 -19.40 2.90
C ILE A 67 2.78 -20.29 4.15
N MET A 68 3.78 -21.16 4.21
CA MET A 68 3.97 -21.97 5.41
C MET A 68 4.56 -21.25 6.62
N ARG A 69 4.96 -19.96 6.63
CA ARG A 69 5.33 -19.25 7.89
C ARG A 69 5.63 -17.73 7.93
N LYS A 70 5.70 -16.96 6.82
CA LYS A 70 6.20 -15.55 6.88
C LYS A 70 5.54 -14.54 5.92
N PRO A 71 4.39 -13.93 6.27
CA PRO A 71 3.72 -12.92 5.45
C PRO A 71 4.51 -11.61 5.27
N GLU A 72 5.46 -11.28 6.15
CA GLU A 72 6.33 -10.11 6.07
C GLU A 72 7.29 -10.15 4.86
N VAL A 73 7.69 -11.35 4.43
CA VAL A 73 8.56 -11.55 3.25
C VAL A 73 7.88 -11.04 1.98
N PHE A 74 6.56 -11.17 1.90
CA PHE A 74 5.78 -10.68 0.77
C PHE A 74 5.82 -9.15 0.66
N LYS A 75 5.56 -8.44 1.77
CA LYS A 75 5.59 -6.97 1.78
C LYS A 75 6.98 -6.46 1.42
N MET A 76 8.02 -7.12 1.90
CA MET A 76 9.40 -6.80 1.52
C MET A 76 9.66 -7.00 0.03
N ALA A 77 9.19 -8.10 -0.57
CA ALA A 77 9.36 -8.35 -2.00
C ALA A 77 8.66 -7.27 -2.86
N ALA A 78 7.39 -6.98 -2.56
CA ALA A 78 6.65 -5.94 -3.28
C ALA A 78 7.33 -4.56 -3.15
N LEU A 79 7.80 -4.20 -1.95
CA LEU A 79 8.52 -2.94 -1.74
C LEU A 79 9.86 -2.89 -2.47
N ARG A 80 10.61 -4.02 -2.51
CA ARG A 80 11.85 -4.13 -3.29
C ARG A 80 11.61 -3.99 -4.79
N ASP A 81 10.52 -4.57 -5.30
CA ASP A 81 10.17 -4.45 -6.71
C ASP A 81 9.79 -3.00 -7.05
N ILE A 82 9.02 -2.33 -6.19
CA ILE A 82 8.73 -0.90 -6.33
C ILE A 82 10.03 -0.10 -6.32
N GLN A 83 10.91 -0.33 -5.35
CA GLN A 83 12.21 0.34 -5.25
C GLN A 83 13.02 0.17 -6.54
N ARG A 84 13.05 -1.04 -7.12
CA ARG A 84 13.79 -1.34 -8.35
C ARG A 84 13.32 -0.50 -9.55
N VAL A 85 12.04 -0.14 -9.62
CA VAL A 85 11.48 0.72 -10.70
C VAL A 85 12.10 2.12 -10.69
N PHE A 86 12.51 2.62 -9.52
CA PHE A 86 13.15 3.93 -9.38
C PHE A 86 14.67 3.88 -9.58
N GLY A 87 15.23 2.70 -9.87
CA GLY A 87 16.67 2.48 -10.01
C GLY A 87 17.40 2.42 -8.66
N THR A 88 18.67 2.05 -8.69
CA THR A 88 19.61 2.31 -7.58
C THR A 88 20.00 3.77 -7.64
N THR A 89 19.28 4.63 -6.92
CA THR A 89 19.82 5.95 -6.60
C THR A 89 20.99 5.75 -5.65
N ASN A 90 22.16 6.27 -6.04
CA ASN A 90 23.42 6.27 -5.28
C ASN A 90 23.27 6.80 -3.85
#